data_AF-A0A7I2YQB6-F1
#
_entry.id   AF-A0A7I2YQB6-F1
#
_cell.length_a   1.000
_cell.length_b   1.000
_cell.length_c   1.000
_cell.angle_alpha   90.00
_cell.angle_beta   90.00
_cell.angle_gamma   90.00
#
_symmetry.space_group_name_H-M   'P 1'
#
loop_
_entity.id
_entity.type
_entity.pdbx_description
1 polymer ?
#
loop_
_entity_poly.entity_id
_entity_poly.type
_entity_poly.pdbx_seq_one_letter_code
_entity_poly.pdbx_strand_id
1 'polypeptide(L)' 'MNAAVRAVVRMGIYVGAKVYFIYEGYQGMVDGGSNIAEADWESVSSILQVVL' A
#
# COMPACT_ATOMS: atom_id res chain seq x y z
N MET A 1 10.44 -1.39 -5.35
CA MET A 1 9.39 -0.38 -5.02
C MET A 1 8.80 -0.58 -3.63
N ASN A 2 8.81 -1.81 -3.09
CA ASN A 2 8.25 -2.17 -1.78
C ASN A 2 8.73 -1.31 -0.60
N ALA A 3 9.98 -0.85 -0.61
CA ALA A 3 10.50 0.04 0.43
C ALA A 3 9.79 1.42 0.46
N ALA A 4 9.53 2.00 -0.72
CA ALA A 4 8.81 3.27 -0.84
C ALA A 4 7.35 3.11 -0.40
N VAL A 5 6.68 2.04 -0.85
CA VAL A 5 5.31 1.71 -0.44
C VAL A 5 5.22 1.56 1.08
N ARG A 6 6.14 0.81 1.70
CA ARG A 6 6.20 0.66 3.16
C ARG A 6 6.39 1.98 3.88
N ALA A 7 7.28 2.84 3.38
CA ALA A 7 7.54 4.14 3.99
C ALA A 7 6.29 5.03 3.98
N VAL A 8 5.59 5.11 2.84
CA VAL A 8 4.36 5.89 2.69
C VAL A 8 3.24 5.37 3.59
N VAL A 9 3.02 4.04 3.60
CA VAL A 9 1.98 3.43 4.45
C VAL A 9 2.27 3.66 5.93
N ARG A 10 3.50 3.40 6.38
CA ARG A 10 3.91 3.61 7.78
C ARG A 10 3.74 5.06 8.21
N MET A 11 4.16 6.01 7.37
CA MET A 11 4.07 7.43 7.69
C MET A 11 2.61 7.91 7.67
N GLY A 12 1.81 7.48 6.69
CA GLY A 12 0.39 7.82 6.60
C GLY A 12 -0.38 7.35 7.84
N ILE A 13 -0.19 6.09 8.25
CA ILE A 13 -0.80 5.57 9.47
C ILE A 13 -0.31 6.33 10.71
N TYR A 14 0.99 6.63 10.80
CA TYR A 14 1.57 7.37 11.93
C TYR A 14 0.96 8.76 12.13
N VAL A 15 0.60 9.46 11.05
CA VAL A 15 -0.07 10.77 11.12
C VAL A 15 -1.60 10.68 11.24
N GLY A 16 -2.15 9.48 11.36
CA GLY A 16 -3.60 9.25 11.48
C GLY A 16 -4.37 9.30 10.15
N ALA A 17 -3.68 9.21 9.01
CA ALA A 17 -4.32 9.11 7.71
C ALA A 17 -4.76 7.68 7.40
N LYS A 18 -5.86 7.54 6.68
CA LYS A 18 -6.25 6.28 6.04
C LYS A 18 -5.47 6.13 4.73
N VAL A 19 -4.80 4.99 4.57
CA VAL A 19 -3.98 4.70 3.40
C VAL A 19 -4.61 3.56 2.63
N TYR A 20 -4.60 3.62 1.30
CA TYR A 20 -5.16 2.60 0.43
C TYR A 20 -4.12 2.16 -0.61
N PHE A 21 -4.09 0.86 -0.91
CA PHE A 21 -3.39 0.30 -2.05
C PHE A 21 -4.23 0.40 -3.31
N ILE A 22 -3.56 0.65 -4.42
CA ILE A 22 -4.13 0.54 -5.76
C ILE A 22 -3.37 -0.57 -6.48
N TYR A 23 -4.06 -1.68 -6.73
CA TYR A 23 -3.56 -2.78 -7.56
C TYR A 23 -3.69 -2.41 -9.04
N GLU A 24 -2.89 -3.01 -9.92
CA GLU A 24 -2.89 -2.72 -11.37
C GLU A 24 -2.69 -1.23 -11.76
N GLY A 25 -2.03 -0.46 -10.89
CA GLY A 25 -1.65 0.93 -11.15
C GLY A 25 -2.84 1.81 -11.55
N TYR A 26 -2.69 2.59 -12.63
CA TYR A 26 -3.77 3.47 -13.09
C TYR A 26 -5.01 2.70 -13.57
N GLN A 27 -4.85 1.50 -14.11
CA GLN A 27 -5.98 0.70 -14.56
C GLN A 27 -6.86 0.29 -13.38
N GLY A 28 -6.27 -0.23 -12.31
CA GLY A 28 -7.04 -0.58 -11.12
C GLY A 28 -7.61 0.64 -10.38
N MET A 29 -7.01 1.83 -10.53
CA MET A 29 -7.63 3.08 -10.06
C MET A 29 -8.93 3.41 -10.82
N VAL A 30 -8.97 3.16 -12.14
CA VAL A 30 -10.16 3.36 -12.97
C VAL A 30 -11.21 2.30 -12.70
N ASP A 31 -10.79 1.04 -12.61
CA ASP A 31 -11.67 -0.11 -12.39
C ASP A 31 -12.27 -0.12 -10.97
N GLY A 32 -11.54 0.42 -9.99
CA GLY A 32 -11.97 0.51 -8.60
C GLY A 32 -12.29 -0.85 -7.96
N GLY A 33 -13.23 -0.86 -7.02
CA GLY A 33 -13.70 -2.08 -6.38
C GLY A 33 -12.58 -2.83 -5.64
N SER A 34 -12.34 -4.09 -6.01
CA SER A 34 -11.32 -4.94 -5.40
C SER A 34 -9.88 -4.46 -5.66
N ASN A 35 -9.68 -3.53 -6.60
CA ASN A 35 -8.37 -2.96 -6.87
C ASN A 35 -7.97 -1.88 -5.85
N ILE A 36 -8.90 -1.43 -5.00
CA ILE A 36 -8.63 -0.45 -3.94
C ILE A 36 -8.84 -1.14 -2.59
N ALA A 37 -7.76 -1.35 -1.84
CA ALA A 37 -7.80 -2.01 -0.54
C ALA A 37 -7.19 -1.12 0.54
N GLU A 38 -7.82 -1.06 1.72
CA GLU A 38 -7.26 -0.31 2.85
C GLU A 38 -5.97 -0.98 3.34
N ALA A 39 -4.94 -0.16 3.56
CA ALA A 39 -3.65 -0.59 4.06
C ALA A 39 -3.62 -0.48 5.59
N ASP A 40 -3.22 -1.56 6.25
CA ASP A 40 -3.00 -1.58 7.69
C ASP A 40 -1.50 -1.70 8.02
N TRP A 41 -1.18 -1.68 9.31
CA TRP A 41 0.19 -1.80 9.78
C TRP A 41 0.83 -3.17 9.44
N GLU A 42 0.05 -4.23 9.31
CA GLU A 42 0.56 -5.58 9.05
C GLU A 42 0.86 -5.79 7.56
N SER A 43 0.09 -5.17 6.68
CA SER A 43 0.13 -5.26 5.22
C SER A 43 1.49 -4.93 4.59
N VAL A 44 2.33 -4.14 5.29
CA VAL A 44 3.67 -3.74 4.84
C VAL A 44 4.81 -4.27 5.73
N SER A 45 4.54 -5.20 6.64
CA SER A 45 5.54 -5.67 7.61
C SER A 45 6.64 -6.54 7.00
N SER A 46 6.32 -7.37 6.01
CA SER A 46 7.26 -8.34 5.41
C SER A 46 7.73 -7.98 4.00
N ILE A 47 7.34 -6.82 3.47
CA ILE A 47 7.51 -6.51 2.03
C ILE A 47 8.93 -6.07 1.64
N LEU A 48 9.79 -5.79 2.63
CA LEU A 48 11.19 -5.37 2.41
C LEU A 48 12.13 -6.53 2.08
N GLN A 49 11.80 -7.75 2.51
CA GLN A 49 12.71 -8.90 2.45
C GLN A 49 12.55 -9.75 1.19
N VAL A 50 11.62 -9.37 0.30
CA VAL A 50 11.47 -9.99 -1.02
C VAL A 50 12.57 -9.44 -1.93
N VAL A 51 13.75 -10.03 -1.81
CA VAL A 51 14.83 -9.96 -2.80
C VAL A 51 14.63 -11.17 -3.71
N LEU A 52 14.10 -10.93 -4.91
CA LEU A 52 14.43 -11.75 -6.07
C LEU A 52 15.63 -11.11 -6.76
#